data_AF-A0A6N2D475-F1
#
_entry.id   AF-A0A6N2D475-F1
#
_cell.length_a   1.000
_cell.length_b   1.000
_cell.length_c   1.000
_cell.angle_alpha   90.00
_cell.angle_beta   90.00
_cell.angle_gamma   90.00
#
_symmetry.space_group_name_H-M   'P 1'
#
loop_
_entity.id
_entity.type
_entity.pdbx_description
1 polymer ?
#
loop_
_entity_poly.entity_id
_entity_poly.type
_entity_poly.pdbx_seq_one_letter_code
_entity_poly.pdbx_strand_id
1 'polypeptide(L)'
;MKQEDEISNVEYFLTLREEIKPYLDLLGKASDKVREEKVSKYPIFVISQEEVSMGIKLVKKGGRSGNWNVFASTLEEFVAKKLVHKNRAQNFIQTYKDPDTFICIFSLSELGAKFLFLPRQLQG
;
A
#
# COMPACT_ATOMS: atom_id res chain seq x y z
N MET A 1 28.45 23.42 -9.53
CA MET A 1 28.15 22.17 -8.80
C MET A 1 27.02 22.42 -7.83
N LYS A 2 25.87 21.81 -8.09
CA LYS A 2 24.81 21.40 -7.14
C LYS A 2 23.69 20.81 -7.99
N GLN A 3 23.87 19.53 -8.33
CA GLN A 3 22.85 18.68 -8.92
C GLN A 3 22.22 18.00 -7.70
N GLU A 4 21.18 18.62 -7.13
CA GLU A 4 20.49 18.12 -5.93
C GLU A 4 19.43 17.10 -6.38
N ASP A 5 19.79 15.83 -6.21
CA ASP A 5 18.99 14.64 -5.87
C ASP A 5 17.56 14.53 -6.40
N GLU A 6 17.41 14.15 -7.67
CA GLU A 6 16.18 13.50 -8.15
C GLU A 6 16.26 12.01 -7.78
N ILE A 7 15.63 11.60 -6.67
CA ILE A 7 15.50 10.17 -6.33
C ILE A 7 14.78 9.47 -7.49
N SER A 8 15.47 8.53 -8.14
CA SER A 8 14.87 7.79 -9.26
C SER A 8 13.70 6.92 -8.77
N ASN A 9 12.69 6.71 -9.63
CA ASN A 9 11.56 5.82 -9.32
C ASN A 9 11.99 4.41 -8.89
N VAL A 10 13.13 3.94 -9.40
CA VAL A 10 13.71 2.63 -9.09
C VAL A 10 14.26 2.63 -7.66
N GLU A 11 15.02 3.64 -7.29
CA GLU A 11 15.59 3.78 -5.95
C GLU A 11 14.50 3.92 -4.90
N TYR A 12 13.49 4.76 -5.14
CA TYR A 12 12.33 4.87 -4.25
C TYR A 12 11.63 3.52 -4.03
N PHE A 13 11.41 2.76 -5.10
CA PHE A 13 10.77 1.44 -4.99
C PHE A 13 11.60 0.46 -4.16
N LEU A 14 12.92 0.40 -4.38
CA LEU A 14 13.81 -0.48 -3.63
C LEU A 14 13.85 -0.11 -2.15
N THR A 15 13.97 1.18 -1.83
CA THR A 15 13.96 1.69 -0.46
C THR A 15 12.64 1.36 0.24
N LEU A 16 11.51 1.69 -0.38
CA LEU A 16 10.19 1.41 0.20
C LEU A 16 9.97 -0.11 0.41
N ARG A 17 10.45 -0.94 -0.52
CA ARG A 17 10.34 -2.40 -0.41
C ARG A 17 11.03 -2.91 0.86
N GLU A 18 12.25 -2.45 1.13
CA GLU A 18 13.01 -2.86 2.32
C GLU A 18 12.38 -2.30 3.60
N GLU A 19 11.94 -1.04 3.59
CA GLU A 19 11.29 -0.42 4.75
C GLU A 19 9.94 -1.08 5.11
N ILE A 20 9.22 -1.63 4.13
CA ILE A 20 7.92 -2.28 4.35
C ILE A 20 8.04 -3.75 4.76
N LYS A 21 9.21 -4.38 4.61
CA LYS A 21 9.46 -5.78 4.99
C LYS A 21 8.94 -6.16 6.39
N PRO A 22 9.11 -5.35 7.47
CA PRO A 22 8.62 -5.68 8.82
C PRO A 22 7.09 -5.69 8.95
N TYR A 23 6.37 -5.14 7.96
CA TYR A 23 4.91 -5.04 7.99
C TYR A 23 4.23 -6.17 7.21
N LEU A 24 4.94 -6.85 6.30
CA LEU A 24 4.35 -7.78 5.32
C LEU A 24 3.53 -8.90 5.97
N ASP A 25 3.98 -9.49 7.09
CA ASP A 25 3.22 -10.53 7.80
C ASP A 25 1.86 -10.00 8.32
N LEU A 26 1.84 -8.79 8.88
CA LEU A 26 0.59 -8.17 9.34
C LEU A 26 -0.32 -7.82 8.17
N LEU A 27 0.25 -7.26 7.10
CA LEU A 27 -0.50 -6.88 5.91
C LEU A 27 -1.12 -8.12 5.23
N GLY A 28 -0.39 -9.24 5.17
CA GLY A 28 -0.90 -10.52 4.70
C GLY A 28 -2.09 -11.00 5.52
N LYS A 29 -1.95 -11.07 6.85
CA LYS A 29 -3.03 -11.47 7.76
C LYS A 29 -4.25 -10.55 7.68
N ALA A 30 -4.03 -9.24 7.57
CA ALA A 30 -5.11 -8.27 7.39
C ALA A 30 -5.82 -8.45 6.04
N SER A 31 -5.06 -8.75 4.98
CA SER A 31 -5.60 -9.04 3.65
C SER A 31 -6.46 -10.32 3.67
N ASP A 32 -6.02 -11.35 4.38
CA ASP A 32 -6.79 -12.59 4.62
C ASP A 32 -8.11 -12.26 5.31
N LYS A 33 -8.04 -11.55 6.44
CA LYS A 33 -9.20 -11.18 7.23
C LYS A 33 -10.24 -10.39 6.44
N VAL A 34 -9.82 -9.37 5.68
CA VAL A 34 -10.73 -8.57 4.82
C VAL A 34 -11.46 -9.44 3.80
N ARG A 35 -10.79 -10.46 3.24
CA ARG A 35 -11.38 -11.36 2.23
C ARG A 35 -12.25 -12.44 2.86
N GLU A 36 -11.81 -13.05 3.95
CA GLU A 36 -12.55 -14.06 4.71
C GLU A 36 -13.88 -13.52 5.23
N GLU A 37 -13.88 -12.28 5.74
CA GLU A 37 -15.08 -11.58 6.19
C GLU A 37 -15.93 -11.01 5.03
N LYS A 38 -15.50 -11.23 3.78
CA LYS A 38 -16.17 -10.76 2.56
C LYS A 38 -16.35 -9.24 2.51
N VAL A 39 -15.48 -8.49 3.19
CA VAL A 39 -15.48 -7.01 3.16
C VAL A 39 -15.06 -6.52 1.78
N SER A 40 -14.00 -7.10 1.22
CA SER A 40 -13.58 -6.81 -0.16
C SER A 40 -12.71 -7.93 -0.73
N LYS A 41 -12.71 -8.05 -2.06
CA LYS A 41 -11.74 -8.87 -2.80
C LYS A 41 -10.43 -8.13 -3.11
N TYR A 42 -10.42 -6.81 -2.90
CA TYR A 42 -9.34 -5.90 -3.30
C TYR A 42 -8.84 -5.07 -2.11
N PRO A 43 -8.21 -5.70 -1.08
CA PRO A 43 -7.61 -4.96 0.02
C PRO A 43 -6.47 -4.05 -0.46
N ILE A 44 -6.46 -2.79 -0.05
CA ILE A 44 -5.41 -1.82 -0.38
C ILE A 44 -4.79 -1.32 0.92
N PHE A 45 -3.47 -1.36 1.03
CA PHE A 45 -2.76 -0.87 2.21
C PHE A 45 -2.10 0.47 1.93
N VAL A 46 -2.56 1.50 2.62
CA VAL A 46 -2.00 2.85 2.50
C VAL A 46 -0.79 2.97 3.42
N ILE A 47 0.32 3.41 2.84
CA ILE A 47 1.57 3.67 3.52
C ILE A 47 1.85 5.16 3.42
N SER A 48 1.95 5.82 4.57
CA SER A 48 2.11 7.28 4.66
C SER A 48 2.96 7.68 5.86
N GLN A 49 3.77 8.72 5.72
CA GLN A 49 4.45 9.34 6.87
C GLN A 49 3.51 10.21 7.70
N GLU A 50 2.43 10.70 7.08
CA GLU A 50 1.39 11.52 7.69
C GLU A 50 0.13 10.73 7.99
N GLU A 51 -0.76 11.34 8.76
CA GLU A 51 -2.11 10.82 8.99
C GLU A 51 -2.97 10.97 7.73
N VAL A 52 -3.81 9.96 7.46
CA VAL A 52 -4.79 10.02 6.36
C VAL A 52 -6.18 9.73 6.89
N SER A 53 -7.18 10.40 6.31
CA SER A 53 -8.59 10.18 6.64
C SER A 53 -9.18 9.01 5.83
N MET A 54 -8.44 7.90 5.69
CA MET A 54 -8.81 6.74 4.88
C MET A 54 -8.40 5.43 5.54
N GLY A 55 -9.27 4.43 5.43
CA GLY A 55 -9.05 3.11 5.97
C GLY A 55 -9.03 3.06 7.49
N ILE A 56 -8.63 1.90 7.99
CA ILE A 56 -8.46 1.61 9.41
C ILE A 56 -6.96 1.58 9.70
N LYS A 57 -6.50 2.40 10.66
CA LYS A 57 -5.09 2.39 11.07
C LYS A 57 -4.73 1.06 11.73
N LEU A 58 -3.77 0.37 11.13
CA LEU A 58 -3.18 -0.87 11.66
C LEU A 58 -1.90 -0.60 12.44
N VAL A 59 -1.08 0.34 11.98
CA VAL A 59 0.19 0.70 12.62
C VAL A 59 0.34 2.21 12.67
N LYS A 60 0.73 2.70 13.85
CA LYS A 60 1.18 4.08 14.05
C LYS A 60 2.69 4.16 13.81
N LYS A 61 3.14 5.23 13.18
CA LYS A 61 4.56 5.57 13.01
C LYS A 61 5.32 5.43 14.34
N GLY A 62 6.47 4.77 14.31
CA GLY A 62 7.29 4.46 15.48
C GLY A 62 6.92 3.18 16.23
N GLY A 63 5.82 2.50 15.88
CA GLY A 63 5.39 1.27 16.58
C GLY A 63 6.26 0.04 16.27
N ARG A 64 6.39 -0.33 14.99
CA ARG A 64 7.15 -1.52 14.53
C ARG A 64 8.58 -1.19 14.09
N SER A 65 9.21 -0.23 14.77
CA SER A 65 10.57 0.27 14.44
C SER A 65 10.72 0.95 13.08
N GLY A 66 9.61 1.26 12.38
CA GLY A 66 9.66 1.97 11.10
C GLY A 66 8.86 3.28 11.10
N ASN A 67 9.11 4.06 10.05
CA ASN A 67 8.67 5.46 9.94
C ASN A 67 7.29 5.65 9.27
N TRP A 68 6.51 4.58 9.19
CA TRP A 68 5.28 4.54 8.41
C TRP A 68 4.05 4.36 9.28
N ASN A 69 3.02 5.16 9.00
CA ASN A 69 1.65 4.79 9.32
C ASN A 69 1.15 3.81 8.25
N VAL A 70 0.37 2.82 8.70
CA VAL A 70 -0.18 1.78 7.84
C VAL A 70 -1.68 1.70 8.06
N PHE A 71 -2.45 1.79 6.98
CA PHE A 71 -3.90 1.74 7.01
C PHE A 71 -4.42 0.65 6.08
N ALA A 72 -5.40 -0.12 6.53
CA ALA A 72 -6.14 -1.07 5.71
C ALA A 72 -7.36 -0.37 5.09
N SER A 73 -7.46 -0.42 3.77
CA SER A 73 -8.56 0.13 2.98
C SER A 73 -8.93 -0.87 1.88
N THR A 74 -9.84 -0.49 1.00
CA THR A 74 -10.30 -1.33 -0.11
C THR A 74 -10.49 -0.50 -1.38
N LEU A 75 -10.53 -1.16 -2.54
CA LEU A 75 -10.85 -0.48 -3.80
C LEU A 75 -12.19 0.25 -3.73
N GLU A 76 -13.19 -0.34 -3.07
CA GLU A 76 -14.52 0.26 -2.89
C GLU A 76 -14.44 1.60 -2.13
N GLU A 77 -13.63 1.67 -1.07
CA GLU A 77 -13.41 2.93 -0.34
C GLU A 77 -12.69 3.96 -1.23
N PHE A 78 -11.67 3.54 -1.99
CA PHE A 78 -10.96 4.40 -2.94
C PHE A 78 -11.90 4.99 -4.01
N VAL A 79 -12.86 4.20 -4.50
CA VAL A 79 -13.87 4.67 -5.45
C VAL A 79 -14.87 5.60 -4.76
N ALA A 80 -15.37 5.24 -3.58
CA ALA A 80 -16.32 6.05 -2.82
C ALA A 80 -15.75 7.43 -2.46
N LYS A 81 -14.45 7.50 -2.12
CA LYS A 81 -13.72 8.74 -1.84
C LYS A 81 -13.18 9.45 -3.09
N LYS A 82 -13.51 8.95 -4.28
CA LYS A 82 -13.11 9.51 -5.59
C LYS A 82 -11.59 9.56 -5.81
N LEU A 83 -10.80 8.75 -5.10
CA LEU A 83 -9.37 8.56 -5.38
C LEU A 83 -9.14 7.69 -6.60
N VAL A 84 -10.06 6.76 -6.87
CA VAL A 84 -10.13 6.01 -8.13
C VAL A 84 -11.45 6.34 -8.81
N HIS A 85 -11.40 6.85 -10.03
CA HIS A 85 -12.62 7.09 -10.79
C HIS A 85 -13.32 5.76 -11.09
N LYS A 86 -14.66 5.75 -11.01
CA LYS A 86 -15.48 4.55 -11.23
C LYS A 86 -15.20 3.86 -12.57
N ASN A 87 -14.94 4.64 -13.63
CA ASN A 87 -14.59 4.13 -14.96
C ASN A 87 -13.18 3.49 -15.02
N ARG A 88 -12.30 3.81 -14.08
CA ARG A 88 -10.96 3.21 -13.95
C ARG A 88 -10.91 2.05 -12.96
N ALA A 89 -11.93 1.87 -12.13
CA ALA A 89 -12.01 0.78 -11.17
C ALA A 89 -11.98 -0.60 -11.86
N GLN A 90 -12.68 -0.76 -12.98
CA GLN A 90 -12.64 -2.02 -13.74
C GLN A 90 -11.24 -2.32 -14.28
N ASN A 91 -10.53 -1.31 -14.80
CA ASN A 91 -9.16 -1.47 -15.26
C ASN A 91 -8.22 -1.82 -14.10
N PHE A 92 -8.42 -1.22 -12.93
CA PHE A 92 -7.66 -1.55 -11.72
C PHE A 92 -7.88 -3.01 -11.29
N ILE A 93 -9.12 -3.50 -11.35
CA ILE A 93 -9.44 -4.90 -11.05
C ILE A 93 -8.72 -5.85 -12.00
N GLN A 94 -8.65 -5.53 -13.29
CA GLN A 94 -7.97 -6.38 -14.28
C GLN A 94 -6.45 -6.45 -14.06
N THR A 95 -5.85 -5.42 -13.49
CA THR A 95 -4.41 -5.38 -13.18
C THR A 95 -4.09 -5.76 -11.73
N TYR A 96 -5.12 -6.03 -10.92
CA TYR A 96 -4.96 -6.37 -9.53
C TYR A 96 -4.32 -7.76 -9.39
N LYS A 97 -3.17 -7.83 -8.72
CA LYS A 97 -2.48 -9.10 -8.51
C LYS A 97 -3.18 -9.94 -7.45
N ASP A 98 -3.03 -11.25 -7.57
CA ASP A 98 -3.60 -12.21 -6.63
C ASP A 98 -3.21 -11.86 -5.17
N PRO A 99 -4.20 -11.54 -4.31
CA PRO A 99 -3.93 -11.14 -2.94
C PRO A 99 -3.38 -12.27 -2.06
N ASP A 100 -3.41 -13.54 -2.50
CA ASP A 100 -2.75 -14.66 -1.80
C ASP A 100 -1.22 -14.65 -1.98
N THR A 101 -0.73 -14.00 -3.03
CA THR A 101 0.70 -13.93 -3.35
C THR A 101 1.27 -12.52 -3.24
N PHE A 102 0.46 -11.49 -3.49
CA PHE A 102 0.87 -10.09 -3.46
C PHE A 102 0.03 -9.24 -2.50
N ILE A 103 0.63 -8.15 -2.03
CA ILE A 103 0.00 -7.11 -1.23
C ILE A 103 -0.11 -5.86 -2.11
N CYS A 104 -1.31 -5.33 -2.28
CA CYS A 104 -1.53 -4.05 -2.94
C CYS A 104 -1.24 -2.91 -1.96
N ILE A 105 -0.21 -2.12 -2.28
CA ILE A 105 0.22 -0.97 -1.50
C ILE A 105 -0.10 0.30 -2.27
N PHE A 106 -0.65 1.29 -1.57
CA PHE A 106 -0.76 2.65 -2.04
C PHE A 106 0.22 3.52 -1.23
N SER A 107 1.36 3.85 -1.82
CA SER A 107 2.40 4.65 -1.16
C SER A 107 2.17 6.13 -1.43
N LEU A 108 2.25 6.94 -0.37
CA LEU A 108 2.21 8.40 -0.42
C LEU A 108 3.59 8.94 -0.05
N SER A 109 4.23 9.65 -0.98
CA SER A 109 5.51 10.33 -0.75
C SER A 109 5.60 11.64 -1.52
N GLU A 110 6.72 12.35 -1.38
CA GLU A 110 7.02 13.58 -2.12
C GLU A 110 7.06 13.38 -3.63
N LEU A 111 7.33 12.15 -4.11
CA LEU A 111 7.26 11.77 -5.53
C LEU A 111 5.83 11.52 -6.03
N GLY A 112 4.83 11.74 -5.17
CA GLY A 112 3.42 11.53 -5.44
C GLY A 112 2.89 10.17 -4.99
N ALA A 113 1.62 9.94 -5.32
CA ALA A 113 0.90 8.74 -4.92
C ALA A 113 1.02 7.62 -5.95
N LYS A 114 1.35 6.39 -5.52
CA LYS A 114 1.57 5.25 -6.42
C LYS A 114 1.00 3.95 -5.86
N PHE A 115 0.45 3.14 -6.76
CA PHE A 115 0.12 1.75 -6.46
C PHE A 115 1.31 0.84 -6.77
N LEU A 116 1.60 -0.07 -5.84
CA LEU A 116 2.66 -1.06 -5.92
C LEU A 116 2.10 -2.41 -5.49
N PHE A 117 2.62 -3.48 -6.07
CA PHE A 117 2.32 -4.84 -5.62
C PHE A 117 3.60 -5.51 -5.14
N LEU A 118 3.71 -5.72 -3.83
CA LEU A 118 4.83 -6.42 -3.22
C LEU A 118 4.47 -7.88 -2.93
N PRO A 119 5.36 -8.84 -3.15
CA PRO A 119 5.15 -10.21 -2.68
C PRO A 119 4.90 -10.25 -1.16
N ARG A 120 4.03 -11.14 -0.70
CA ARG A 120 3.78 -11.35 0.75
C ARG A 120 5.03 -11.77 1.52
N GLN A 121 5.99 -12.38 0.84
CA GLN A 121 7.28 -12.75 1.41
C GLN A 121 8.39 -12.27 0.47
N LEU A 122 9.32 -11.49 1.00
CA LEU A 122 10.53 -11.09 0.30
C LEU A 122 11.65 -12.06 0.70
N GLN A 123 12.19 -12.79 -0.28
CA GLN A 123 13.43 -13.56 -0.06
C GLN A 123 14.56 -12.57 0.25
N GLY A 124 15.37 -12.92 1.25
CA GLY A 124 16.53 -12.14 1.70
C GLY A 124 17.73 -12.33 0.80
#